data_AF-A0A6N8NNF7-F1
#
_entry.id   AF-A0A6N8NNF7-F1
#
_cell.length_a   1.000
_cell.length_b   1.000
_cell.length_c   1.000
_cell.angle_alpha   90.00
_cell.angle_beta   90.00
_cell.angle_gamma   90.00
#
_symmetry.space_group_name_H-M   'P 1'
#
loop_
_entity.id
_entity.type
_entity.pdbx_description
1 polymer ?
#
loop_
_entity_poly.entity_id
_entity_poly.type
_entity_poly.pdbx_seq_one_letter_code
_entity_poly.pdbx_strand_id
1 'polypeptide(L)'
;EPYITHPVAVACILAEMKLDYETLMAALLHDVIEDTPATYQDMEQLFGKSVAELVEGVSKLDKLKFRDKKEAQAENFRKMIMAMVQDIRVILIKLADRTHNMRTLGSLRPDKRRRIARETLEIYSPLAHRLGIHHIKTELEELGFEALYPNRYRVIKEVVKAARGNRKEMIQKILSEIEGRLQEAGIPCRVSGREKHLYSIYCKMVLKEQRFHSIMDIYAFRVIVNDSDTCYRVLGQMHSLYKPRPGRVKDYIAIPKANGYQSLHTSMIGPHGVPVEVQIRTEDMDQMAEMGVAAHWAYKEHGETSTTAQIRAQRWMQSLLELQQSAG
;
A
#
# COMPACT_ATOMS: atom_id res chain seq x y z
N GLU A 1 22.01 5.06 -16.90
CA GLU A 1 22.43 5.94 -15.80
C GLU A 1 23.58 5.29 -15.03
N PRO A 2 24.36 6.05 -14.23
CA PRO A 2 25.40 5.48 -13.38
C PRO A 2 24.81 4.40 -12.45
N TYR A 3 25.54 3.31 -12.23
CA TYR A 3 25.09 2.17 -11.41
C TYR A 3 24.59 2.59 -10.00
N ILE A 4 25.22 3.60 -9.40
CA ILE A 4 24.91 4.07 -8.05
C ILE A 4 23.53 4.75 -7.92
N THR A 5 22.90 5.19 -9.02
CA THR A 5 21.61 5.90 -8.93
C THR A 5 20.50 5.00 -8.38
N HIS A 6 20.51 3.71 -8.73
CA HIS A 6 19.50 2.77 -8.28
C HIS A 6 19.58 2.50 -6.77
N PRO A 7 20.72 2.04 -6.19
CA PRO A 7 20.80 1.80 -4.74
C PRO A 7 20.49 3.03 -3.90
N VAL A 8 20.94 4.22 -4.34
CA VAL A 8 20.62 5.49 -3.65
C VAL A 8 19.14 5.77 -3.66
N ALA A 9 18.46 5.60 -4.81
CA ALA A 9 17.02 5.82 -4.89
C ALA A 9 16.23 4.83 -4.02
N VAL A 10 16.67 3.56 -3.95
CA VAL A 10 16.07 2.54 -3.05
C VAL A 10 16.24 2.96 -1.58
N ALA A 11 17.44 3.38 -1.19
CA ALA A 11 17.69 3.89 0.16
C ALA A 11 16.85 5.13 0.49
N CYS A 12 16.65 6.05 -0.47
CA CYS A 12 15.77 7.21 -0.28
C CYS A 12 14.32 6.82 0.00
N ILE A 13 13.76 5.85 -0.75
CA ILE A 13 12.40 5.34 -0.50
C ILE A 13 12.28 4.80 0.93
N LEU A 14 13.27 4.04 1.40
CA LEU A 14 13.28 3.48 2.76
C LEU A 14 13.52 4.54 3.84
N ALA A 15 14.26 5.60 3.52
CA ALA A 15 14.46 6.75 4.41
C ALA A 15 13.19 7.58 4.58
N GLU A 16 12.38 7.75 3.53
CA GLU A 16 11.04 8.36 3.62
C GLU A 16 10.12 7.55 4.54
N MET A 17 10.31 6.23 4.58
CA MET A 17 9.64 5.31 5.49
C MET A 17 10.21 5.32 6.92
N LYS A 18 11.26 6.11 7.18
CA LYS A 18 11.95 6.25 8.47
C LYS A 18 12.42 4.91 9.06
N LEU A 19 12.99 4.05 8.21
CA LEU A 19 13.61 2.81 8.66
C LEU A 19 14.98 3.06 9.30
N ASP A 20 15.47 2.07 10.05
CA ASP A 20 16.74 2.11 10.76
C ASP A 20 17.94 2.17 9.82
N TYR A 21 19.07 2.68 10.34
CA TYR A 21 20.28 2.89 9.56
C TYR A 21 20.83 1.59 8.94
N GLU A 22 20.68 0.43 9.60
CA GLU A 22 21.12 -0.86 9.05
C GLU A 22 20.32 -1.21 7.79
N THR A 23 19.01 -0.95 7.79
CA THR A 23 18.16 -1.11 6.59
C THR A 23 18.62 -0.20 5.44
N LEU A 24 18.97 1.06 5.75
CA LEU A 24 19.45 2.01 4.73
C LEU A 24 20.83 1.60 4.18
N MET A 25 21.73 1.11 5.03
CA MET A 25 23.01 0.54 4.60
C MET A 25 22.80 -0.67 3.71
N ALA A 26 21.95 -1.62 4.12
CA ALA A 26 21.64 -2.79 3.32
C ALA A 26 21.02 -2.42 1.96
N ALA A 27 20.17 -1.40 1.90
CA ALA A 27 19.60 -0.91 0.64
C ALA A 27 20.63 -0.33 -0.32
N LEU A 28 21.65 0.38 0.18
CA LEU A 28 22.76 0.86 -0.66
C LEU A 28 23.63 -0.29 -1.18
N LEU A 29 23.65 -1.41 -0.48
CA LEU A 29 24.50 -2.57 -0.76
C LEU A 29 23.75 -3.75 -1.41
N HIS A 30 22.44 -3.65 -1.63
CA HIS A 30 21.60 -4.83 -1.90
C HIS A 30 21.99 -5.62 -3.16
N ASP A 31 22.49 -4.94 -4.20
CA ASP A 31 22.96 -5.56 -5.44
C ASP A 31 24.47 -5.85 -5.45
N VAL A 32 25.22 -5.45 -4.42
CA VAL A 32 26.69 -5.53 -4.41
C VAL A 32 27.20 -6.97 -4.47
N ILE A 33 26.55 -7.90 -3.77
CA ILE A 33 26.94 -9.33 -3.79
C ILE A 33 26.64 -9.97 -5.16
N GLU A 34 25.65 -9.47 -5.90
CA GLU A 34 25.29 -10.04 -7.20
C GLU A 34 26.12 -9.49 -8.34
N ASP A 35 26.40 -8.17 -8.31
CA ASP A 35 27.01 -7.46 -9.42
C ASP A 35 28.51 -7.20 -9.24
N THR A 36 29.08 -7.53 -8.07
CA THR A 36 30.51 -7.35 -7.79
C THR A 36 31.15 -8.61 -7.19
N PRO A 37 32.50 -8.70 -7.15
CA PRO A 37 33.20 -9.81 -6.51
C PRO A 37 33.08 -9.86 -4.97
N ALA A 38 32.41 -8.89 -4.35
CA ALA A 38 32.25 -8.83 -2.91
C ALA A 38 31.41 -9.99 -2.39
N THR A 39 31.76 -10.48 -1.21
CA THR A 39 31.14 -11.64 -0.57
C THR A 39 30.37 -11.27 0.68
N TYR A 40 29.56 -12.21 1.19
CA TYR A 40 28.92 -12.08 2.50
C TYR A 40 29.94 -11.77 3.61
N GLN A 41 31.11 -12.43 3.58
CA GLN A 41 32.16 -12.23 4.59
C GLN A 41 32.72 -10.82 4.56
N ASP A 42 32.86 -10.22 3.37
CA ASP A 42 33.30 -8.83 3.23
C ASP A 42 32.27 -7.87 3.84
N MET A 43 30.98 -8.13 3.62
CA MET A 43 29.89 -7.31 4.19
C MET A 43 29.85 -7.43 5.72
N GLU A 44 29.98 -8.64 6.26
CA GLU A 44 29.97 -8.88 7.70
C GLU A 44 31.16 -8.19 8.39
N GLN A 45 32.34 -8.24 7.78
CA GLN A 45 33.54 -7.59 8.33
C GLN A 45 33.47 -6.06 8.30
N LEU A 46 32.90 -5.47 7.23
CA LEU A 46 32.88 -4.03 7.04
C LEU A 46 31.67 -3.34 7.70
N PHE A 47 30.50 -3.97 7.68
CA PHE A 47 29.22 -3.36 8.07
C PHE A 47 28.50 -4.13 9.20
N GLY A 48 29.05 -5.26 9.61
CA GLY A 48 28.47 -6.10 10.67
C GLY A 48 27.48 -7.14 10.16
N LYS A 49 27.19 -8.11 11.03
CA LYS A 49 26.38 -9.28 10.71
C LYS A 49 24.94 -8.95 10.30
N SER A 50 24.29 -8.01 10.98
CA SER A 50 22.89 -7.61 10.67
C SER A 50 22.74 -7.14 9.21
N VAL A 51 23.63 -6.24 8.76
CA VAL A 51 23.62 -5.73 7.38
C VAL A 51 23.94 -6.84 6.37
N ALA A 52 24.91 -7.70 6.67
CA ALA A 52 25.27 -8.82 5.80
C ALA A 52 24.10 -9.81 5.62
N GLU A 53 23.38 -10.15 6.69
CA GLU A 53 22.19 -11.01 6.64
C GLU A 53 21.06 -10.37 5.82
N LEU A 54 20.85 -9.06 5.94
CA LEU A 54 19.87 -8.33 5.14
C LEU A 54 20.19 -8.37 3.64
N VAL A 55 21.43 -8.02 3.28
CA VAL A 55 21.88 -8.01 1.87
C VAL A 55 21.78 -9.41 1.28
N GLU A 56 22.26 -10.43 1.99
CA GLU A 56 22.17 -11.82 1.54
C GLU A 56 20.72 -12.28 1.38
N GLY A 57 19.84 -11.88 2.30
CA GLY A 57 18.41 -12.13 2.24
C GLY A 57 17.78 -11.56 0.97
N VAL A 58 18.13 -10.32 0.60
CA VAL A 58 17.63 -9.67 -0.62
C VAL A 58 18.14 -10.39 -1.88
N SER A 59 19.45 -10.65 -1.99
CA SER A 59 20.01 -11.36 -3.15
C SER A 59 19.43 -12.77 -3.32
N LYS A 60 19.15 -13.48 -2.22
CA LYS A 60 18.47 -14.79 -2.28
C LYS A 60 17.08 -14.69 -2.91
N LEU A 61 16.35 -13.60 -2.67
CA LEU A 61 15.04 -13.36 -3.29
C LEU A 61 15.16 -13.10 -4.80
N ASP A 62 16.21 -12.41 -5.25
CA ASP A 62 16.44 -12.15 -6.68
C ASP A 62 16.75 -13.41 -7.48
N LYS A 63 17.45 -14.35 -6.85
CA LYS A 63 17.76 -15.66 -7.44
C LYS A 63 16.53 -16.56 -7.58
N LEU A 64 15.42 -16.26 -6.91
CA LEU A 64 14.12 -16.95 -7.10
C LEU A 64 13.48 -16.53 -8.42
N LYS A 65 14.13 -16.84 -9.55
CA LYS A 65 13.55 -16.65 -10.88
C LYS A 65 12.32 -17.54 -10.99
N PHE A 66 11.14 -16.93 -11.09
CA PHE A 66 9.87 -17.59 -11.42
C PHE A 66 9.97 -18.24 -12.80
N ARG A 67 10.43 -19.48 -12.85
CA ARG A 67 10.30 -20.33 -14.04
C ARG A 67 8.87 -20.84 -14.12
N ASP A 68 8.33 -20.89 -15.33
CA ASP A 68 6.95 -21.31 -15.60
C ASP A 68 6.64 -22.68 -15.01
N LYS A 69 5.65 -22.67 -14.11
CA LYS A 69 4.69 -23.70 -13.70
C LYS A 69 4.03 -23.13 -12.45
N LYS A 70 2.69 -23.16 -12.37
CA LYS A 70 1.94 -22.64 -11.20
C LYS A 70 2.46 -23.20 -9.86
N GLU A 71 3.03 -24.41 -9.87
CA GLU A 71 3.70 -25.04 -8.72
C GLU A 71 5.01 -24.35 -8.31
N ALA A 72 5.85 -23.94 -9.28
CA ALA A 72 7.09 -23.22 -9.00
C ALA A 72 6.83 -21.81 -8.46
N GLN A 73 5.69 -21.19 -8.81
CA GLN A 73 5.26 -19.93 -8.21
C GLN A 73 4.91 -20.10 -6.72
N ALA A 74 4.21 -21.18 -6.35
CA ALA A 74 3.88 -21.46 -4.95
C ALA A 74 5.14 -21.73 -4.11
N GLU A 75 6.11 -22.48 -4.65
CA GLU A 75 7.36 -22.77 -3.95
C GLU A 75 8.30 -21.56 -3.85
N ASN A 76 8.40 -20.74 -4.90
CA ASN A 76 9.15 -19.48 -4.85
C ASN A 76 8.48 -18.47 -3.91
N PHE A 77 7.16 -18.43 -3.88
CA PHE A 77 6.40 -17.65 -2.90
C PHE A 77 6.64 -18.16 -1.46
N ARG A 78 6.74 -19.49 -1.26
CA ARG A 78 7.11 -20.08 0.03
C ARG A 78 8.52 -19.70 0.47
N LYS A 79 9.50 -19.76 -0.44
CA LYS A 79 10.89 -19.33 -0.17
C LYS A 79 10.96 -17.83 0.14
N MET A 80 10.18 -17.03 -0.58
CA MET A 80 10.03 -15.61 -0.31
C MET A 80 9.47 -15.37 1.10
N ILE A 81 8.39 -16.05 1.48
CA ILE A 81 7.82 -15.98 2.84
C ILE A 81 8.81 -16.47 3.92
N MET A 82 9.57 -17.54 3.66
CA MET A 82 10.56 -18.03 4.62
C MET A 82 11.68 -17.03 4.89
N ALA A 83 12.17 -16.34 3.86
CA ALA A 83 13.14 -15.25 4.02
C ALA A 83 12.55 -14.08 4.80
N MET A 84 11.26 -13.79 4.60
CA MET A 84 10.53 -12.72 5.28
C MET A 84 10.25 -12.98 6.76
N VAL A 85 10.12 -14.24 7.18
CA VAL A 85 9.84 -14.60 8.58
C VAL A 85 11.03 -14.32 9.49
N GLN A 86 12.26 -14.42 8.96
CA GLN A 86 13.47 -14.12 9.71
C GLN A 86 13.63 -12.62 9.92
N ASP A 87 13.50 -11.82 8.86
CA ASP A 87 13.53 -10.37 8.97
C ASP A 87 12.66 -9.68 7.90
N ILE A 88 11.64 -8.97 8.36
CA ILE A 88 10.74 -8.16 7.53
C ILE A 88 11.45 -7.01 6.81
N ARG A 89 12.61 -6.53 7.28
CA ARG A 89 13.41 -5.50 6.61
C ARG A 89 13.84 -5.94 5.21
N VAL A 90 14.10 -7.23 5.00
CA VAL A 90 14.44 -7.80 3.68
C VAL A 90 13.35 -7.53 2.65
N ILE A 91 12.07 -7.68 3.03
CA ILE A 91 10.98 -7.43 2.08
C ILE A 91 10.72 -5.94 1.87
N LEU A 92 10.96 -5.10 2.88
CA LEU A 92 10.86 -3.66 2.71
C LEU A 92 11.88 -3.17 1.68
N ILE A 93 13.13 -3.63 1.79
CA ILE A 93 14.18 -3.36 0.79
C ILE A 93 13.72 -3.83 -0.60
N LYS A 94 13.17 -5.04 -0.70
CA LYS A 94 12.73 -5.59 -1.99
C LYS A 94 11.54 -4.85 -2.60
N LEU A 95 10.62 -4.35 -1.78
CA LEU A 95 9.51 -3.53 -2.25
C LEU A 95 9.98 -2.15 -2.73
N ALA A 96 10.96 -1.55 -2.04
CA ALA A 96 11.57 -0.29 -2.46
C ALA A 96 12.34 -0.46 -3.79
N ASP A 97 13.15 -1.53 -3.91
CA ASP A 97 13.80 -1.92 -5.16
C ASP A 97 12.76 -2.08 -6.29
N ARG A 98 11.74 -2.91 -6.08
CA ARG A 98 10.69 -3.12 -7.09
C ARG A 98 10.01 -1.81 -7.49
N THR A 99 9.78 -0.91 -6.54
CA THR A 99 9.17 0.41 -6.79
C THR A 99 10.05 1.25 -7.70
N HIS A 100 11.35 1.35 -7.40
CA HIS A 100 12.29 2.06 -8.26
C HIS A 100 12.39 1.43 -9.66
N ASN A 101 12.43 0.10 -9.75
CA ASN A 101 12.43 -0.63 -11.01
C ASN A 101 11.18 -0.35 -11.86
N MET A 102 10.02 -0.18 -11.21
CA MET A 102 8.77 0.20 -11.88
C MET A 102 8.77 1.67 -12.33
N ARG A 103 9.42 2.58 -11.59
CA ARG A 103 9.59 3.99 -11.99
C ARG A 103 10.45 4.14 -13.24
N THR A 104 11.43 3.25 -13.43
CA THR A 104 12.41 3.29 -14.53
C THR A 104 12.11 2.32 -15.69
N LEU A 105 10.91 1.71 -15.70
CA LEU A 105 10.50 0.64 -16.61
C LEU A 105 10.42 1.04 -18.10
N GLY A 106 10.48 2.35 -18.40
CA GLY A 106 10.28 2.93 -19.73
C GLY A 106 11.34 2.58 -20.77
N SER A 107 12.57 2.25 -20.35
CA SER A 107 13.69 1.90 -21.23
C SER A 107 13.69 0.44 -21.70
N LEU A 108 12.89 -0.42 -21.05
CA LEU A 108 12.86 -1.86 -21.32
C LEU A 108 11.97 -2.21 -22.52
N ARG A 109 12.31 -3.34 -23.17
CA ARG A 109 11.51 -3.95 -24.24
C ARG A 109 10.07 -4.27 -23.75
N PRO A 110 9.04 -4.17 -24.62
CA PRO A 110 7.63 -4.32 -24.20
C PRO A 110 7.28 -5.66 -23.55
N ASP A 111 7.91 -6.74 -23.97
CA ASP A 111 7.75 -8.09 -23.41
C ASP A 111 8.26 -8.16 -21.97
N LYS A 112 9.50 -7.69 -21.74
CA LYS A 112 10.09 -7.62 -20.39
C LYS A 112 9.28 -6.70 -19.48
N ARG A 113 8.83 -5.55 -20.01
CA ARG A 113 7.96 -4.59 -19.31
C ARG A 113 6.67 -5.25 -18.80
N ARG A 114 5.94 -5.95 -19.67
CA ARG A 114 4.69 -6.63 -19.30
C ARG A 114 4.92 -7.75 -18.29
N ARG A 115 6.02 -8.49 -18.39
CA ARG A 115 6.36 -9.55 -17.42
C ARG A 115 6.55 -8.97 -16.02
N ILE A 116 7.39 -7.94 -15.90
CA ILE A 116 7.67 -7.27 -14.62
C ILE A 116 6.39 -6.62 -14.07
N ALA A 117 5.58 -5.99 -14.92
CA ALA A 117 4.31 -5.39 -14.50
C ALA A 117 3.31 -6.44 -13.97
N ARG A 118 3.20 -7.60 -14.63
CA ARG A 118 2.37 -8.71 -14.16
C ARG A 118 2.82 -9.21 -12.79
N GLU A 119 4.11 -9.47 -12.65
CA GLU A 119 4.72 -9.91 -11.39
C GLU A 119 4.47 -8.89 -10.27
N THR A 120 4.59 -7.60 -10.60
CA THR A 120 4.31 -6.49 -9.67
C THR A 120 2.87 -6.49 -9.18
N LEU A 121 1.90 -6.68 -10.09
CA LEU A 121 0.47 -6.68 -9.74
C LEU A 121 0.02 -7.96 -9.03
N GLU A 122 0.60 -9.12 -9.37
CA GLU A 122 0.19 -10.42 -8.83
C GLU A 122 0.87 -10.76 -7.50
N ILE A 123 2.10 -10.27 -7.27
CA ILE A 123 2.92 -10.64 -6.10
C ILE A 123 3.19 -9.43 -5.22
N TYR A 124 3.89 -8.42 -5.75
CA TYR A 124 4.43 -7.33 -4.92
C TYR A 124 3.37 -6.37 -4.39
N SER A 125 2.38 -5.98 -5.19
CA SER A 125 1.27 -5.13 -4.74
C SER A 125 0.43 -5.82 -3.64
N PRO A 126 -0.03 -7.07 -3.80
CA PRO A 126 -0.71 -7.80 -2.73
C PRO A 126 0.13 -7.93 -1.46
N LEU A 127 1.46 -8.09 -1.60
CA LEU A 127 2.37 -8.16 -0.48
C LEU A 127 2.47 -6.83 0.27
N ALA A 128 2.69 -5.71 -0.44
CA ALA A 128 2.64 -4.37 0.13
C ALA A 128 1.30 -4.09 0.84
N HIS A 129 0.18 -4.50 0.25
CA HIS A 129 -1.15 -4.38 0.88
C HIS A 129 -1.26 -5.16 2.19
N ARG A 130 -0.71 -6.38 2.24
CA ARG A 130 -0.71 -7.23 3.44
C ARG A 130 0.18 -6.67 4.55
N LEU A 131 1.29 -6.03 4.19
CA LEU A 131 2.13 -5.26 5.11
C LEU A 131 1.55 -3.89 5.47
N GLY A 132 0.38 -3.53 4.92
CA GLY A 132 -0.27 -2.24 5.20
C GLY A 132 0.41 -1.03 4.57
N ILE A 133 1.42 -1.22 3.71
CA ILE A 133 2.19 -0.14 3.09
C ILE A 133 1.44 0.37 1.86
N HIS A 134 0.41 1.18 2.10
CA HIS A 134 -0.56 1.56 1.09
C HIS A 134 0.00 2.48 0.00
N HIS A 135 0.95 3.37 0.32
CA HIS A 135 1.56 4.25 -0.68
C HIS A 135 2.35 3.46 -1.72
N ILE A 136 3.26 2.56 -1.29
CA ILE A 136 3.99 1.64 -2.19
C ILE A 136 3.01 0.80 -2.99
N LYS A 137 2.02 0.19 -2.32
CA LYS A 137 1.02 -0.65 -2.99
C LYS A 137 0.34 0.10 -4.13
N THR A 138 -0.12 1.32 -3.85
CA THR A 138 -0.80 2.18 -4.81
C THR A 138 0.08 2.51 -6.00
N GLU A 139 1.32 2.91 -5.75
CA GLU A 139 2.28 3.26 -6.78
C GLU A 139 2.61 2.06 -7.69
N LEU A 140 2.87 0.90 -7.08
CA LEU A 140 3.08 -0.35 -7.82
C LEU A 140 1.85 -0.75 -8.65
N GLU A 141 0.63 -0.53 -8.14
CA GLU A 141 -0.61 -0.76 -8.88
C GLU A 141 -0.74 0.17 -10.10
N GLU A 142 -0.44 1.46 -9.95
CA GLU A 142 -0.54 2.44 -11.03
C GLU A 142 0.50 2.20 -12.11
N LEU A 143 1.77 2.06 -11.73
CA LEU A 143 2.87 1.78 -12.66
C LEU A 143 2.69 0.41 -13.34
N GLY A 144 2.26 -0.60 -12.56
CA GLY A 144 1.95 -1.93 -13.07
C GLY A 144 0.80 -1.91 -14.07
N PHE A 145 -0.24 -1.11 -13.80
CA PHE A 145 -1.38 -0.98 -14.70
C PHE A 145 -1.02 -0.31 -16.02
N GLU A 146 -0.27 0.79 -15.97
CA GLU A 146 0.22 1.51 -17.15
C GLU A 146 1.10 0.60 -18.02
N ALA A 147 2.01 -0.15 -17.40
CA ALA A 147 2.94 -1.02 -18.08
C ALA A 147 2.28 -2.28 -18.68
N LEU A 148 1.29 -2.87 -17.99
CA LEU A 148 0.62 -4.08 -18.43
C LEU A 148 -0.48 -3.81 -19.46
N TYR A 149 -1.28 -2.74 -19.27
CA TYR A 149 -2.42 -2.39 -20.10
C TYR A 149 -2.43 -0.90 -20.53
N PRO A 150 -1.43 -0.44 -21.32
CA PRO A 150 -1.23 0.99 -21.61
C PRO A 150 -2.45 1.66 -22.28
N ASN A 151 -3.11 0.97 -23.22
CA ASN A 151 -4.30 1.51 -23.89
C ASN A 151 -5.49 1.65 -22.92
N ARG A 152 -5.69 0.69 -22.00
CA ARG A 152 -6.77 0.75 -21.00
C ARG A 152 -6.49 1.84 -19.99
N TYR A 153 -5.24 1.96 -19.53
CA TYR A 153 -4.78 3.03 -18.66
C TYR A 153 -5.09 4.40 -19.29
N ARG A 154 -4.71 4.62 -20.56
CA ARG A 154 -4.97 5.88 -21.27
C ARG A 154 -6.46 6.21 -21.35
N VAL A 155 -7.31 5.25 -21.72
CA VAL A 155 -8.76 5.46 -21.82
C VAL A 155 -9.36 5.83 -20.47
N ILE A 156 -9.05 5.06 -19.41
CA ILE A 156 -9.60 5.34 -18.07
C ILE A 156 -9.10 6.68 -17.55
N LYS A 157 -7.84 7.02 -17.79
CA LYS A 157 -7.26 8.32 -17.40
C LYS A 157 -8.01 9.50 -18.04
N GLU A 158 -8.31 9.43 -19.34
CA GLU A 158 -9.09 10.47 -20.03
C GLU A 158 -10.54 10.54 -19.53
N VAL A 159 -11.19 9.39 -19.31
CA VAL A 159 -12.56 9.33 -18.78
C VAL A 159 -12.63 9.94 -17.36
N VAL A 160 -11.66 9.61 -16.50
CA VAL A 160 -11.57 10.18 -15.14
C VAL A 160 -11.31 11.69 -15.19
N LYS A 161 -10.43 12.14 -16.10
CA LYS A 161 -10.13 13.57 -16.30
C LYS A 161 -11.36 14.36 -16.76
N ALA A 162 -12.13 13.83 -17.72
CA ALA A 162 -13.36 14.44 -18.19
C ALA A 162 -14.44 14.49 -17.09
N ALA A 163 -14.60 13.39 -16.34
CA ALA A 163 -15.54 13.32 -15.23
C ALA A 163 -15.21 14.37 -14.15
N ARG A 164 -13.92 14.53 -13.81
CA ARG A 164 -13.43 15.51 -12.83
C ARG A 164 -13.82 16.93 -13.18
N GLY A 165 -13.72 17.32 -14.46
CA GLY A 165 -14.11 18.67 -14.92
C GLY A 165 -15.59 18.94 -14.69
N ASN A 166 -16.46 18.00 -15.09
CA ASN A 166 -17.92 18.20 -15.09
C ASN A 166 -18.56 18.21 -13.70
N ARG A 167 -17.89 17.72 -12.64
CA ARG A 167 -18.50 17.59 -11.29
C ARG A 167 -17.63 18.09 -10.15
N LYS A 168 -16.66 18.95 -10.44
CA LYS A 168 -15.82 19.61 -9.44
C LYS A 168 -16.65 20.39 -8.42
N GLU A 169 -17.67 21.12 -8.90
CA GLU A 169 -18.59 21.90 -8.06
C GLU A 169 -19.38 21.02 -7.10
N MET A 170 -19.84 19.85 -7.56
CA MET A 170 -20.57 18.89 -6.72
C MET A 170 -19.69 18.35 -5.60
N ILE A 171 -18.43 18.03 -5.89
CA ILE A 171 -17.47 17.55 -4.88
C ILE A 171 -17.19 18.63 -3.84
N GLN A 172 -16.98 19.87 -4.28
CA GLN A 172 -16.78 21.01 -3.37
C GLN A 172 -18.02 21.27 -2.50
N LYS A 173 -19.22 21.19 -3.08
CA LYS A 173 -20.47 21.32 -2.32
C LYS A 173 -20.59 20.26 -1.22
N ILE A 174 -20.31 18.99 -1.52
CA ILE A 174 -20.34 17.91 -0.53
C ILE A 174 -19.27 18.13 0.56
N LEU A 175 -18.05 18.58 0.20
CA LEU A 175 -17.02 18.92 1.17
C LEU A 175 -17.50 20.03 2.11
N SER A 176 -18.04 21.12 1.58
CA SER A 176 -18.55 22.24 2.38
C SER A 176 -19.75 21.86 3.24
N GLU A 177 -20.64 20.99 2.77
CA GLU A 177 -21.76 20.46 3.58
C GLU A 177 -21.26 19.61 4.75
N ILE A 178 -20.26 18.74 4.51
CA ILE A 178 -19.64 17.92 5.56
C ILE A 178 -18.90 18.81 6.58
N GLU A 179 -18.06 19.75 6.11
CA GLU A 179 -17.32 20.67 6.96
C GLU A 179 -18.24 21.56 7.79
N GLY A 180 -19.24 22.18 7.15
CA GLY A 180 -20.21 23.03 7.84
C GLY A 180 -20.95 22.27 8.94
N ARG A 181 -21.38 21.03 8.66
CA ARG A 181 -22.07 20.20 9.66
C ARG A 181 -21.18 19.86 10.86
N LEU A 182 -19.90 19.58 10.62
CA LEU A 182 -18.94 19.25 11.68
C LEU A 182 -18.55 20.49 12.49
N GLN A 183 -18.49 21.66 11.85
CA GLN A 183 -18.26 22.94 12.51
C GLN A 183 -19.43 23.35 13.41
N GLU A 184 -20.69 23.20 12.94
CA GLU A 184 -21.90 23.41 13.75
C GLU A 184 -21.93 22.52 15.00
N ALA A 185 -21.44 21.28 14.86
CA ALA A 185 -21.33 20.32 15.96
C ALA A 185 -20.14 20.59 16.91
N GLY A 186 -19.30 21.59 16.60
CA GLY A 186 -18.11 21.92 17.40
C GLY A 186 -17.01 20.83 17.36
N ILE A 187 -16.96 20.03 16.29
CA ILE A 187 -16.00 18.91 16.17
C ILE A 187 -14.79 19.37 15.35
N PRO A 188 -13.59 19.51 15.96
CA PRO A 188 -12.38 19.81 15.22
C PRO A 188 -11.99 18.62 14.35
N CYS A 189 -11.90 18.83 13.03
CA CYS A 189 -11.57 17.77 12.08
C CYS A 189 -10.92 18.34 10.81
N ARG A 190 -10.22 17.46 10.07
CA ARG A 190 -9.71 17.73 8.72
C ARG A 190 -10.51 16.90 7.72
N VAL A 191 -11.25 17.56 6.85
CA VAL A 191 -12.02 16.91 5.78
C VAL A 191 -11.23 17.04 4.47
N SER A 192 -11.15 15.95 3.70
CA SER A 192 -10.47 15.95 2.42
C SER A 192 -11.16 15.02 1.41
N GLY A 193 -11.09 15.40 0.13
CA GLY A 193 -11.49 14.53 -0.98
C GLY A 193 -10.35 13.60 -1.35
N ARG A 194 -10.62 12.29 -1.40
CA ARG A 194 -9.69 11.26 -1.85
C ARG A 194 -10.11 10.74 -3.23
N GLU A 195 -9.18 10.82 -4.18
CA GLU A 195 -9.32 10.16 -5.47
C GLU A 195 -8.93 8.68 -5.37
N LYS A 196 -9.74 7.82 -5.99
CA LYS A 196 -9.44 6.40 -6.16
C LYS A 196 -8.45 6.23 -7.30
N HIS A 197 -7.42 5.44 -7.07
CA HIS A 197 -6.38 5.13 -8.04
C HIS A 197 -6.94 4.38 -9.26
N LEU A 198 -6.35 4.65 -10.44
CA LEU A 198 -6.86 4.16 -11.73
C LEU A 198 -6.99 2.64 -11.79
N TYR A 199 -6.03 1.92 -11.23
CA TYR A 199 -6.07 0.45 -11.18
C TYR A 199 -7.23 -0.07 -10.33
N SER A 200 -7.53 0.58 -9.19
CA SER A 200 -8.68 0.21 -8.35
C SER A 200 -10.02 0.42 -9.08
N ILE A 201 -10.12 1.48 -9.88
CA ILE A 201 -11.28 1.73 -10.75
C ILE A 201 -11.39 0.62 -11.79
N TYR A 202 -10.29 0.31 -12.49
CA TYR A 202 -10.24 -0.75 -13.49
C TYR A 202 -10.67 -2.12 -12.91
N CYS A 203 -10.11 -2.52 -11.76
CA CYS A 203 -10.47 -3.76 -11.09
C CYS A 203 -11.96 -3.81 -10.72
N LYS A 204 -12.55 -2.70 -10.26
CA LYS A 204 -14.00 -2.63 -10.00
C LYS A 204 -14.83 -2.80 -11.26
N MET A 205 -14.42 -2.20 -12.38
CA MET A 205 -15.11 -2.32 -13.66
C MET A 205 -15.10 -3.77 -14.17
N VAL A 206 -13.94 -4.44 -14.07
CA VAL A 206 -13.78 -5.83 -14.52
C VAL A 206 -14.55 -6.79 -13.63
N LEU A 207 -14.43 -6.69 -12.31
CA LEU A 207 -15.00 -7.65 -11.36
C LEU A 207 -16.52 -7.55 -11.22
N LYS A 208 -17.12 -6.39 -11.49
CA LYS A 208 -18.55 -6.16 -11.27
C LYS A 208 -19.38 -6.09 -12.55
N GLU A 209 -18.75 -6.21 -13.72
CA GLU A 209 -19.38 -5.96 -15.03
C GLU A 209 -20.15 -4.63 -15.08
N GLN A 210 -19.78 -3.67 -14.23
CA GLN A 210 -20.47 -2.40 -14.12
C GLN A 210 -19.91 -1.46 -15.18
N ARG A 211 -20.79 -0.89 -16.01
CA ARG A 211 -20.38 0.23 -16.86
C ARG A 211 -19.95 1.39 -15.95
N PHE A 212 -19.06 2.23 -16.45
CA PHE A 212 -18.58 3.41 -15.75
C PHE A 212 -19.73 4.44 -15.66
N HIS A 213 -20.58 4.33 -14.64
CA HIS A 213 -21.84 5.10 -14.58
C HIS A 213 -21.75 6.40 -13.76
N SER A 214 -20.78 6.56 -12.83
CA SER A 214 -20.77 7.74 -11.95
C SER A 214 -19.40 8.13 -11.38
N ILE A 215 -19.20 9.44 -11.18
CA ILE A 215 -18.03 10.05 -10.52
C ILE A 215 -17.76 9.53 -9.10
N MET A 216 -18.76 8.96 -8.43
CA MET A 216 -18.59 8.43 -7.07
C MET A 216 -17.81 7.12 -7.03
N ASP A 217 -17.67 6.45 -8.16
CA ASP A 217 -16.71 5.36 -8.28
C ASP A 217 -15.26 5.87 -8.30
N ILE A 218 -15.06 7.19 -8.44
CA ILE A 218 -13.77 7.89 -8.47
C ILE A 218 -13.47 8.56 -7.11
N TYR A 219 -14.44 9.22 -6.49
CA TYR A 219 -14.22 9.97 -5.24
C TYR A 219 -14.68 9.22 -3.99
N ALA A 220 -13.98 9.46 -2.90
CA ALA A 220 -14.40 9.19 -1.54
C ALA A 220 -13.98 10.37 -0.66
N PHE A 221 -14.61 10.55 0.49
CA PHE A 221 -14.26 11.60 1.44
C PHE A 221 -13.56 11.00 2.64
N ARG A 222 -12.58 11.70 3.17
CA ARG A 222 -11.80 11.31 4.34
C ARG A 222 -11.96 12.39 5.39
N VAL A 223 -12.39 11.99 6.59
CA VAL A 223 -12.48 12.85 7.77
C VAL A 223 -11.47 12.34 8.78
N ILE A 224 -10.54 13.21 9.17
CA ILE A 224 -9.51 12.92 10.15
C ILE A 224 -9.80 13.71 11.42
N VAL A 225 -9.77 13.01 12.56
CA VAL A 225 -10.08 13.55 13.89
C VAL A 225 -8.99 13.18 14.89
N ASN A 226 -9.10 13.68 16.12
CA ASN A 226 -8.07 13.45 17.14
C ASN A 226 -8.22 12.10 17.84
N ASP A 227 -9.46 11.68 18.13
CA ASP A 227 -9.72 10.52 18.97
C ASP A 227 -10.79 9.57 18.40
N SER A 228 -10.84 8.35 18.93
CA SER A 228 -11.74 7.30 18.46
C SER A 228 -13.20 7.56 18.82
N ASP A 229 -13.50 8.21 19.95
CA ASP A 229 -14.88 8.58 20.34
C ASP A 229 -15.47 9.57 19.32
N THR A 230 -14.67 10.58 18.97
CA THR A 230 -14.99 11.58 17.95
C THR A 230 -15.22 10.94 16.59
N CYS A 231 -14.55 9.82 16.24
CA CYS A 231 -14.85 9.09 15.01
C CYS A 231 -16.33 8.64 14.96
N TYR A 232 -16.86 8.13 16.08
CA TYR A 232 -18.26 7.70 16.18
C TYR A 232 -19.23 8.89 16.23
N ARG A 233 -18.85 10.01 16.86
CA ARG A 233 -19.63 11.25 16.80
C ARG A 233 -19.77 11.77 15.37
N VAL A 234 -18.66 11.79 14.62
CA VAL A 234 -18.66 12.16 13.20
C VAL A 234 -19.54 11.20 12.40
N LEU A 235 -19.49 9.89 12.66
CA LEU A 235 -20.37 8.93 11.98
C LEU A 235 -21.86 9.28 12.16
N GLY A 236 -22.26 9.65 13.38
CA GLY A 236 -23.61 10.12 13.68
C GLY A 236 -23.97 11.40 12.92
N GLN A 237 -23.06 12.38 12.86
CA GLN A 237 -23.28 13.61 12.09
C GLN A 237 -23.41 13.34 10.58
N MET A 238 -22.64 12.41 10.04
CA MET A 238 -22.73 12.01 8.64
C MET A 238 -24.09 11.38 8.32
N HIS A 239 -24.59 10.50 9.20
CA HIS A 239 -25.91 9.86 9.02
C HIS A 239 -27.09 10.82 9.24
N SER A 240 -26.86 11.91 9.99
CA SER A 240 -27.82 13.02 10.09
C SER A 240 -27.85 13.86 8.82
N LEU A 241 -26.72 14.01 8.12
CA LEU A 241 -26.61 14.79 6.89
C LEU A 241 -27.17 14.02 5.68
N TYR A 242 -26.80 12.74 5.54
CA TYR A 242 -27.22 11.88 4.44
C TYR A 242 -27.72 10.53 4.92
N LYS A 243 -28.73 9.99 4.23
CA LYS A 243 -29.30 8.68 4.59
C LYS A 243 -28.28 7.55 4.34
N PRO A 244 -27.92 6.73 5.34
CA PRO A 244 -27.00 5.62 5.16
C PRO A 244 -27.61 4.51 4.33
N ARG A 245 -26.77 3.84 3.52
CA ARG A 245 -27.18 2.66 2.76
C ARG A 245 -27.10 1.42 3.66
N PRO A 246 -28.18 0.61 3.76
CA PRO A 246 -28.16 -0.62 4.57
C PRO A 246 -27.00 -1.55 4.20
N GLY A 247 -26.34 -2.12 5.21
CA GLY A 247 -25.21 -3.05 5.03
C GLY A 247 -23.92 -2.43 4.48
N ARG A 248 -23.83 -1.10 4.41
CA ARG A 248 -22.64 -0.37 3.90
C ARG A 248 -21.90 0.43 4.97
N VAL A 249 -22.19 0.17 6.24
CA VAL A 249 -21.39 0.65 7.37
C VAL A 249 -20.41 -0.45 7.76
N LYS A 250 -19.12 -0.12 7.87
CA LYS A 250 -18.09 -1.06 8.31
C LYS A 250 -17.24 -0.40 9.39
N ASP A 251 -17.17 -1.06 10.53
CA ASP A 251 -16.37 -0.60 11.66
C ASP A 251 -15.03 -1.36 11.69
N TYR A 252 -14.00 -0.77 11.07
CA TYR A 252 -12.65 -1.30 11.17
C TYR A 252 -11.88 -0.76 12.38
N ILE A 253 -12.48 0.11 13.20
CA ILE A 253 -11.87 0.53 14.47
C ILE A 253 -12.04 -0.61 15.48
N ALA A 254 -13.27 -1.11 15.63
CA ALA A 254 -13.60 -2.23 16.51
C ALA A 254 -13.06 -3.57 15.99
N ILE A 255 -13.10 -3.79 14.67
CA ILE A 255 -12.60 -5.01 14.03
C ILE A 255 -11.55 -4.62 12.97
N PRO A 256 -10.28 -4.39 13.38
CA PRO A 256 -9.21 -4.05 12.46
C PRO A 256 -9.00 -5.13 11.40
N LYS A 257 -8.56 -4.73 10.21
CA LYS A 257 -8.16 -5.69 9.19
C LYS A 257 -6.87 -6.41 9.60
N ALA A 258 -6.59 -7.54 8.96
CA ALA A 258 -5.38 -8.33 9.20
C ALA A 258 -4.08 -7.52 9.05
N ASN A 259 -4.06 -6.51 8.16
CA ASN A 259 -2.92 -5.62 7.94
C ASN A 259 -2.84 -4.43 8.92
N GLY A 260 -3.64 -4.44 10.00
CA GLY A 260 -3.67 -3.36 11.00
C GLY A 260 -4.49 -2.13 10.60
N TYR A 261 -5.12 -2.12 9.42
CA TYR A 261 -5.94 -1.00 8.96
C TYR A 261 -7.15 -0.77 9.86
N GLN A 262 -7.32 0.49 10.29
CA GLN A 262 -8.43 0.97 11.12
C GLN A 262 -9.07 2.22 10.50
N SER A 263 -10.41 2.23 10.42
CA SER A 263 -11.25 3.36 9.98
C SER A 263 -12.73 2.96 10.02
N LEU A 264 -13.63 3.91 10.24
CA LEU A 264 -15.06 3.74 10.00
C LEU A 264 -15.37 4.05 8.54
N HIS A 265 -16.01 3.13 7.83
CA HIS A 265 -16.46 3.33 6.46
C HIS A 265 -17.97 3.39 6.43
N THR A 266 -18.52 4.40 5.78
CA THR A 266 -19.96 4.49 5.54
C THR A 266 -20.25 4.93 4.11
N SER A 267 -21.26 4.31 3.50
CA SER A 267 -21.82 4.75 2.22
C SER A 267 -23.22 5.27 2.44
N MET A 268 -23.48 6.47 1.95
CA MET A 268 -24.74 7.20 2.12
C MET A 268 -25.29 7.63 0.76
N ILE A 269 -26.54 8.07 0.74
CA ILE A 269 -27.18 8.63 -0.45
C ILE A 269 -27.09 10.16 -0.33
N GLY A 270 -26.21 10.75 -1.13
CA GLY A 270 -25.99 12.19 -1.17
C GLY A 270 -26.94 12.93 -2.13
N PRO A 271 -26.60 14.19 -2.47
CA PRO A 271 -27.41 15.03 -3.33
C PRO A 271 -27.70 14.36 -4.68
N HIS A 272 -28.92 14.51 -5.19
CA HIS A 272 -29.37 13.93 -6.47
C HIS A 272 -29.30 12.39 -6.54
N GLY A 273 -29.35 11.69 -5.41
CA GLY A 273 -29.36 10.22 -5.35
C GLY A 273 -27.99 9.57 -5.54
N VAL A 274 -26.93 10.37 -5.51
CA VAL A 274 -25.56 9.97 -5.83
C VAL A 274 -24.88 9.38 -4.58
N PRO A 275 -24.24 8.19 -4.65
CA PRO A 275 -23.72 7.52 -3.45
C PRO A 275 -22.45 8.21 -2.91
N VAL A 276 -22.45 8.66 -1.66
CA VAL A 276 -21.31 9.30 -0.99
C VAL A 276 -20.62 8.29 -0.07
N GLU A 277 -19.32 8.03 -0.29
CA GLU A 277 -18.51 7.18 0.58
C GLU A 277 -17.62 8.05 1.48
N VAL A 278 -17.73 7.88 2.80
CA VAL A 278 -16.92 8.61 3.80
C VAL A 278 -16.10 7.60 4.62
N GLN A 279 -14.83 7.93 4.82
CA GLN A 279 -13.88 7.24 5.68
C GLN A 279 -13.55 8.15 6.85
N ILE A 280 -13.74 7.67 8.08
CA ILE A 280 -13.49 8.44 9.30
C ILE A 280 -12.41 7.71 10.09
N ARG A 281 -11.40 8.42 10.58
CA ARG A 281 -10.30 7.85 11.36
C ARG A 281 -9.53 8.92 12.11
N THR A 282 -8.68 8.50 13.05
CA THR A 282 -7.78 9.41 13.77
C THR A 282 -6.53 9.73 12.94
N GLU A 283 -5.73 10.72 13.36
CA GLU A 283 -4.43 11.02 12.75
C GLU A 283 -3.49 9.80 12.80
N ASP A 284 -3.41 9.12 13.95
CA ASP A 284 -2.61 7.89 14.11
C ASP A 284 -3.07 6.77 13.17
N MET A 285 -4.39 6.59 13.03
CA MET A 285 -4.97 5.62 12.10
C MET A 285 -4.72 6.01 10.63
N ASP A 286 -4.66 7.30 10.31
CA ASP A 286 -4.31 7.80 8.98
C ASP A 286 -2.85 7.47 8.65
N GLN A 287 -1.94 7.76 9.57
CA GLN A 287 -0.51 7.46 9.42
C GLN A 287 -0.26 5.95 9.29
N MET A 288 -0.86 5.15 10.17
CA MET A 288 -0.83 3.68 10.08
C MET A 288 -1.37 3.18 8.74
N ALA A 289 -2.46 3.78 8.24
CA ALA A 289 -3.06 3.37 6.99
C ALA A 289 -2.26 3.76 5.74
N GLU A 290 -1.35 4.74 5.81
CA GLU A 290 -0.48 5.11 4.68
C GLU A 290 0.86 4.35 4.73
N MET A 291 1.43 4.18 5.93
CA MET A 291 2.79 3.67 6.13
C MET A 291 2.86 2.21 6.63
N GLY A 292 1.74 1.65 7.11
CA GLY A 292 1.66 0.24 7.54
C GLY A 292 2.64 -0.11 8.65
N VAL A 293 3.27 -1.29 8.55
CA VAL A 293 4.27 -1.72 9.54
C VAL A 293 5.46 -0.73 9.63
N ALA A 294 5.77 0.02 8.56
CA ALA A 294 6.84 1.02 8.57
C ALA A 294 6.57 2.19 9.52
N ALA A 295 5.29 2.55 9.74
CA ALA A 295 4.88 3.59 10.68
C ALA A 295 5.41 3.34 12.11
N HIS A 296 5.56 2.06 12.48
CA HIS A 296 6.01 1.68 13.82
C HIS A 296 7.51 1.81 14.04
N TRP A 297 8.34 1.77 12.99
CA TRP A 297 9.78 2.01 13.15
C TRP A 297 10.08 3.49 13.37
N ALA A 298 9.31 4.38 12.76
CA ALA A 298 9.39 5.82 13.03
C ALA A 298 9.17 6.17 14.52
N TYR A 299 8.47 5.32 15.27
CA TYR A 299 8.09 5.57 16.67
C TYR A 299 8.99 4.89 17.72
N LYS A 300 10.02 4.14 17.29
CA LYS A 300 10.90 3.35 18.17
C LYS A 300 11.89 4.18 19.01
N GLU A 301 11.72 5.49 19.11
CA GLU A 301 12.55 6.33 20.00
C GLU A 301 12.29 6.07 21.50
N HIS A 302 11.19 5.40 21.88
CA HIS A 302 10.79 5.22 23.29
C HIS A 302 10.76 3.77 23.78
N GLY A 303 11.81 2.99 23.51
CA GLY A 303 12.16 1.80 24.32
C GLY A 303 11.19 0.61 24.38
N GLU A 304 10.05 0.62 23.69
CA GLU A 304 9.11 -0.52 23.71
C GLU A 304 9.51 -1.64 22.75
N THR A 305 9.59 -2.85 23.31
CA THR A 305 9.87 -4.11 22.63
C THR A 305 8.73 -4.50 21.68
N SER A 306 9.07 -4.76 20.40
CA SER A 306 8.22 -5.32 19.32
C SER A 306 6.72 -4.93 19.34
N THR A 307 6.32 -3.97 18.51
CA THR A 307 4.95 -3.46 18.45
C THR A 307 3.93 -4.49 17.93
N THR A 308 2.67 -4.35 18.37
CA THR A 308 1.56 -5.27 18.06
C THR A 308 1.35 -5.50 16.57
N ALA A 309 1.66 -4.54 15.71
CA ALA A 309 1.56 -4.68 14.25
C ALA A 309 2.70 -5.51 13.64
N GLN A 310 3.94 -5.38 14.15
CA GLN A 310 5.05 -6.26 13.76
C GLN A 310 4.74 -7.70 14.16
N ILE A 311 4.25 -7.90 15.40
CA ILE A 311 3.82 -9.20 15.89
C ILE A 311 2.65 -9.75 15.05
N ARG A 312 1.67 -8.93 14.66
CA ARG A 312 0.56 -9.36 13.79
C ARG A 312 1.02 -9.69 12.38
N ALA A 313 1.94 -8.91 11.81
CA ALA A 313 2.52 -9.18 10.49
C ALA A 313 3.34 -10.48 10.51
N GLN A 314 4.16 -10.69 11.55
CA GLN A 314 4.90 -11.95 11.76
C GLN A 314 3.96 -13.14 12.00
N ARG A 315 2.95 -13.01 12.88
CA ARG A 315 1.95 -14.06 13.13
C ARG A 315 1.15 -14.41 11.89
N TRP A 316 0.85 -13.43 11.05
CA TRP A 316 0.20 -13.68 9.76
C TRP A 316 1.13 -14.41 8.78
N MET A 317 2.42 -14.05 8.71
CA MET A 317 3.39 -14.79 7.90
C MET A 317 3.55 -16.23 8.40
N GLN A 318 3.58 -16.43 9.71
CA GLN A 318 3.59 -17.76 10.34
C GLN A 318 2.31 -18.55 10.03
N SER A 319 1.13 -17.94 10.12
CA SER A 319 -0.13 -18.64 9.82
C SER A 319 -0.28 -18.99 8.33
N LEU A 320 0.29 -18.21 7.41
CA LEU A 320 0.38 -18.59 6.00
C LEU A 320 1.27 -19.81 5.77
N LEU A 321 2.37 -19.93 6.53
CA LEU A 321 3.23 -21.10 6.49
C LEU A 321 2.49 -22.34 7.00
N GLU A 322 1.77 -22.21 8.11
CA GLU A 322 0.99 -23.30 8.72
C GLU A 322 -0.17 -23.77 7.83
N LEU A 323 -0.91 -22.84 7.22
CA LEU A 323 -2.02 -23.15 6.31
C LEU A 323 -1.56 -23.87 5.02
N GLN A 324 -0.32 -23.66 4.58
CA GLN A 324 0.24 -24.41 3.45
C GLN A 324 0.92 -25.72 3.86
N GLN A 325 1.44 -25.83 5.09
CA GLN A 325 1.96 -27.11 5.62
C GLN A 325 0.86 -28.12 5.88
N SER A 326 -0.33 -27.67 6.26
CA SER A 326 -1.52 -28.50 6.50
C SER A 326 -2.31 -28.88 5.24
N ALA A 327 -2.01 -28.23 4.11
CA ALA A 327 -2.61 -28.52 2.79
C ALA A 327 -1.74 -29.44 1.92
N GLY A 328 -0.65 -29.99 2.47
CA GLY A 328 0.30 -30.89 1.81
C GLY A 328 0.12 -32.35 2.22
#